data_AF-A0A5B7IBT0-F1
#
_entry.id   AF-A0A5B7IBT0-F1
#
_cell.length_a   1.000
_cell.length_b   1.000
_cell.length_c   1.000
_cell.angle_alpha   90.00
_cell.angle_beta   90.00
_cell.angle_gamma   90.00
#
_symmetry.space_group_name_H-M   'P 1'
#
loop_
_entity.id
_entity.type
_entity.pdbx_description
1 polymer ?
#
loop_
_entity_poly.entity_id
_entity_poly.type
_entity_poly.pdbx_seq_one_letter_code
_entity_poly.pdbx_strand_id
1 'polypeptide(L)'
;MVQKIKNAFSLHLQALTQEIIKTIRDIIALNPLYRESVQQMIQHGQRVVDNPVYLADLAASLTSANSNELQQVLEETKIPARLMLALSLLKKEYELSKLQASIAKEVEEKVRSQHRKYMLQEQLKVIKKELGIEKEDKDAIEEKFRARLKVRRPDINFKSS
;
A
#
# COMPACT_ATOMS: atom_id res chain seq x y z
N MET A 1 49.49 16.97 2.80
CA MET A 1 48.71 16.22 1.79
C MET A 1 47.99 15.02 2.40
N VAL A 2 48.70 14.14 3.13
CA VAL A 2 48.15 12.93 3.79
C VAL A 2 46.98 13.22 4.76
N GLN A 3 47.04 14.30 5.55
CA GLN A 3 45.97 14.65 6.50
C GLN A 3 44.66 15.10 5.82
N LYS A 4 44.73 15.80 4.68
CA LYS A 4 43.54 16.18 3.89
C LYS A 4 42.86 14.94 3.30
N ILE A 5 43.64 13.95 2.86
CA ILE A 5 43.12 12.69 2.31
C ILE A 5 42.46 11.84 3.42
N LYS A 6 43.08 11.73 4.61
CA LYS A 6 42.47 11.06 5.76
C LYS A 6 41.13 11.72 6.18
N ASN A 7 41.07 13.05 6.18
CA ASN A 7 39.86 13.78 6.51
C ASN A 7 38.76 13.60 5.45
N ALA A 8 39.11 13.63 4.16
CA ALA A 8 38.15 13.41 3.08
C ALA A 8 37.60 11.98 3.08
N PHE A 9 38.44 10.98 3.36
CA PHE A 9 38.03 9.59 3.51
C PHE A 9 37.07 9.40 4.69
N SER A 10 37.36 10.01 5.84
CA SER A 10 36.48 10.01 7.01
C SER A 10 35.12 10.64 6.71
N LEU A 11 35.10 11.76 5.97
CA LEU A 11 33.86 12.45 5.62
C LEU A 11 32.99 11.62 4.67
N HIS A 12 33.61 10.98 3.68
CA HIS A 12 32.90 10.11 2.74
C HIS A 12 32.26 8.92 3.45
N LEU A 13 32.97 8.29 4.38
CA LEU A 13 32.46 7.18 5.18
C LEU A 13 31.26 7.60 6.04
N GLN A 14 31.34 8.77 6.67
CA GLN A 14 30.24 9.33 7.45
C GLN A 14 29.02 9.63 6.56
N ALA A 15 29.23 10.19 5.37
CA ALA A 15 28.14 10.46 4.43
C ALA A 15 27.41 9.18 4.00
N LEU A 16 28.16 8.12 3.65
CA LEU A 16 27.58 6.81 3.31
C LEU A 16 26.78 6.21 4.47
N THR A 17 27.34 6.26 5.68
CA THR A 17 26.69 5.77 6.90
C THR A 17 25.36 6.49 7.14
N GLN A 18 25.35 7.82 7.02
CA GLN A 18 24.14 8.62 7.20
C GLN A 18 23.09 8.34 6.12
N GLU A 19 23.51 8.16 4.87
CA GLU A 19 22.60 7.88 3.77
C GLU A 19 21.94 6.50 3.90
N ILE A 20 22.68 5.49 4.36
CA ILE A 20 22.10 4.17 4.67
C ILE A 20 21.06 4.29 5.78
N ILE A 21 21.41 4.92 6.91
CA ILE A 21 20.48 5.06 8.04
C ILE A 21 19.22 5.84 7.65
N LYS A 22 19.38 6.90 6.86
CA LYS A 22 18.25 7.64 6.30
C LYS A 22 17.36 6.72 5.44
N THR A 23 17.97 5.95 4.53
CA THR A 23 17.21 5.04 3.65
C THR A 23 16.48 3.95 4.45
N ILE A 24 17.10 3.39 5.49
CA ILE A 24 16.43 2.45 6.42
C ILE A 24 15.21 3.12 7.08
N ARG A 25 15.36 4.35 7.57
CA ARG A 25 14.24 5.10 8.17
C ARG A 25 13.12 5.35 7.17
N ASP A 26 13.45 5.68 5.93
CA ASP A 26 12.47 5.92 4.87
C ASP A 26 11.70 4.63 4.53
N ILE A 27 12.35 3.46 4.50
CA ILE A 27 11.70 2.15 4.33
C ILE A 27 10.75 1.85 5.50
N ILE A 28 11.20 2.03 6.75
CA ILE A 28 10.37 1.82 7.95
C ILE A 28 9.13 2.72 7.94
N ALA A 29 9.25 3.95 7.42
CA ALA A 29 8.12 4.87 7.32
C ALA A 29 7.07 4.42 6.30
N LEU A 30 7.47 3.75 5.22
CA LEU A 30 6.56 3.21 4.20
C LEU A 30 5.88 1.91 4.65
N ASN A 31 6.58 1.08 5.43
CA ASN A 31 6.04 -0.17 5.91
C ASN A 31 6.41 -0.38 7.40
N PRO A 32 5.48 -0.06 8.33
CA PRO A 32 5.71 -0.17 9.77
C PRO A 32 6.09 -1.57 10.26
N LEU A 33 5.80 -2.64 9.52
CA LEU A 33 6.19 -4.01 9.89
C LEU A 33 7.72 -4.18 9.93
N TYR A 34 8.45 -3.44 9.08
CA TYR A 34 9.92 -3.45 9.14
C TYR A 34 10.46 -2.86 10.44
N ARG A 35 9.68 -2.04 11.16
CA ARG A 35 10.11 -1.47 12.45
C ARG A 35 10.44 -2.56 13.44
N GLU A 36 9.58 -3.56 13.58
CA GLU A 36 9.77 -4.66 14.54
C GLU A 36 10.97 -5.51 14.14
N SER A 37 11.08 -5.89 12.86
CA SER A 37 12.24 -6.63 12.34
C SER A 37 13.55 -5.89 12.61
N VAL A 38 13.62 -4.60 12.28
CA VAL A 38 14.81 -3.78 12.53
C VAL A 38 15.12 -3.68 14.02
N GLN A 39 14.11 -3.52 14.88
CA GLN A 39 14.31 -3.46 16.34
C GLN A 39 14.89 -4.77 16.90
N GLN A 40 14.47 -5.93 16.39
CA GLN A 40 15.01 -7.23 16.80
C GLN A 40 16.45 -7.42 16.34
N MET A 41 16.83 -6.84 15.20
CA MET A 41 18.16 -6.99 14.62
C MET A 41 19.19 -6.06 15.27
N ILE A 42 18.76 -4.91 15.80
CA ILE A 42 19.62 -3.97 16.51
C ILE A 42 20.06 -4.57 17.85
N GLN A 43 21.35 -4.84 17.99
CA GLN A 43 21.92 -5.31 19.26
C GLN A 43 21.81 -4.22 20.33
N HIS A 44 21.25 -4.59 21.50
CA HIS A 44 21.13 -3.68 22.63
C HIS A 44 22.50 -3.11 23.02
N GLY A 45 22.60 -1.78 23.08
CA GLY A 45 23.82 -1.07 23.49
C GLY A 45 24.79 -0.74 22.35
N GLN A 46 24.58 -1.21 21.12
CA GLN A 46 25.37 -0.78 19.96
C GLN A 46 24.67 0.32 19.18
N ARG A 47 25.37 1.44 18.94
CA ARG A 47 24.91 2.43 17.97
C ARG A 47 25.32 1.94 16.58
N VAL A 48 24.35 1.73 15.70
CA VAL A 48 24.59 1.26 14.33
C VAL A 48 25.57 2.17 13.55
N VAL A 49 25.65 3.46 13.92
CA VAL A 49 26.62 4.42 13.39
C VAL A 49 28.09 4.12 13.74
N ASP A 50 28.34 3.43 14.85
CA ASP A 50 29.70 3.23 15.36
C ASP A 50 30.38 2.02 14.70
N ASN A 51 29.61 1.17 14.01
CA ASN A 51 30.11 -0.01 13.30
C ASN A 51 29.58 -0.05 11.85
N PRO A 52 30.33 0.50 10.89
CA PRO A 52 29.90 0.54 9.50
C PRO A 52 29.77 -0.85 8.84
N VAL A 53 30.53 -1.83 9.30
CA VAL A 53 30.43 -3.21 8.82
C VAL A 53 29.07 -3.80 9.22
N TYR A 54 28.71 -3.66 10.50
CA TYR A 54 27.42 -4.09 11.00
C TYR A 54 26.26 -3.32 10.34
N LEU A 55 26.42 -2.02 10.07
CA LEU A 55 25.42 -1.24 9.32
C LEU A 55 25.22 -1.77 7.90
N ALA A 56 26.30 -2.17 7.21
CA ALA A 56 26.20 -2.75 5.87
C ALA A 56 25.46 -4.09 5.90
N ASP A 57 25.72 -4.94 6.90
CA ASP A 57 25.06 -6.23 7.07
C ASP A 57 23.58 -6.06 7.41
N LEU A 58 23.26 -5.14 8.32
CA LEU A 58 21.90 -4.76 8.63
C LEU A 58 21.17 -4.25 7.37
N ALA A 59 21.80 -3.35 6.62
CA ALA A 59 21.20 -2.84 5.38
C ALA A 59 20.93 -3.96 4.38
N ALA A 60 21.90 -4.85 4.12
CA ALA A 60 21.73 -5.97 3.20
C ALA A 60 20.63 -6.94 3.65
N SER A 61 20.52 -7.21 4.95
CA SER A 61 19.51 -8.09 5.52
C SER A 61 18.07 -7.58 5.42
N LEU A 62 17.89 -6.27 5.19
CA LEU A 62 16.58 -5.65 4.97
C LEU A 62 16.15 -5.65 3.50
N THR A 63 16.97 -6.22 2.59
CA THR A 63 16.67 -6.26 1.17
C THR A 63 16.20 -7.64 0.72
N SER A 64 15.45 -7.69 -0.37
CA SER A 64 15.11 -8.94 -1.07
C SER A 64 16.17 -9.33 -2.11
N ALA A 65 17.44 -8.92 -1.93
CA ALA A 65 18.52 -9.22 -2.85
C ALA A 65 18.82 -10.73 -2.90
N ASN A 66 19.34 -11.21 -4.03
CA ASN A 66 19.67 -12.62 -4.17
C ASN A 66 20.96 -12.99 -3.43
N SER A 67 21.19 -14.28 -3.20
CA SER A 67 22.36 -14.77 -2.46
C SER A 67 23.70 -14.31 -3.04
N ASN A 68 23.82 -14.14 -4.37
CA ASN A 68 25.06 -13.67 -4.98
C ASN A 68 25.32 -12.19 -4.67
N GLU A 69 24.30 -11.34 -4.74
CA GLU A 69 24.38 -9.92 -4.37
C GLU A 69 24.72 -9.77 -2.87
N LEU A 70 24.11 -10.58 -2.01
CA LEU A 70 24.40 -10.58 -0.57
C LEU A 70 25.83 -11.04 -0.28
N GLN A 71 26.30 -12.09 -0.97
CA GLN A 71 27.67 -12.59 -0.83
C GLN A 71 28.69 -11.53 -1.26
N GLN A 72 28.42 -10.76 -2.32
CA GLN A 72 29.28 -9.65 -2.73
C GLN A 72 29.46 -8.59 -1.63
N VAL A 73 28.41 -8.30 -0.85
CA VAL A 73 28.52 -7.40 0.30
C VAL A 73 29.38 -8.01 1.40
N LEU A 74 29.21 -9.29 1.70
CA LEU A 74 29.94 -9.99 2.77
C LEU A 74 31.44 -10.13 2.47
N GLU A 75 31.80 -10.38 1.21
CA GLU A 75 33.19 -10.60 0.78
C GLU A 75 33.98 -9.30 0.58
N GLU A 76 33.30 -8.15 0.45
CA GLU A 76 33.98 -6.87 0.26
C GLU A 76 34.71 -6.43 1.54
N THR A 77 36.04 -6.39 1.44
CA THR A 77 36.94 -6.06 2.55
C THR A 77 37.09 -4.56 2.77
N LYS A 78 36.91 -3.75 1.71
CA LYS A 78 37.00 -2.30 1.79
C LYS A 78 35.67 -1.73 2.29
N ILE A 79 35.67 -1.27 3.55
CA ILE A 79 34.47 -0.73 4.22
C ILE A 79 33.67 0.27 3.35
N PRO A 80 34.27 1.29 2.70
CA PRO A 80 33.50 2.22 1.87
C PRO A 80 32.83 1.55 0.67
N ALA A 81 33.52 0.59 0.04
CA ALA A 81 32.96 -0.16 -1.09
C ALA A 81 31.82 -1.08 -0.62
N ARG A 82 32.00 -1.75 0.53
CA ARG A 82 30.96 -2.58 1.14
C ARG A 82 29.70 -1.78 1.48
N LEU A 83 29.85 -0.60 2.08
CA LEU A 83 28.74 0.30 2.35
C LEU A 83 28.04 0.76 1.06
N MET A 84 28.79 1.04 -0.01
CA MET A 84 28.19 1.40 -1.30
C MET A 84 27.39 0.25 -1.92
N LEU A 85 27.90 -0.98 -1.85
CA LEU A 85 27.16 -2.17 -2.31
C LEU A 85 25.87 -2.34 -1.52
N ALA A 86 25.95 -2.31 -0.18
CA ALA A 86 24.78 -2.42 0.68
C ALA A 86 23.78 -1.29 0.44
N LEU A 87 24.24 -0.05 0.30
CA LEU A 87 23.39 1.11 -0.03
C LEU A 87 22.70 0.94 -1.39
N SER A 88 23.39 0.40 -2.38
CA SER A 88 22.81 0.14 -3.71
C SER A 88 21.64 -0.83 -3.62
N LEU A 89 21.82 -1.95 -2.92
CA LEU A 89 20.76 -2.93 -2.68
C LEU A 89 19.59 -2.30 -1.91
N LEU A 90 19.90 -1.55 -0.85
CA LEU A 90 18.90 -0.90 -0.02
C LEU A 90 18.09 0.15 -0.78
N LYS A 91 18.71 0.89 -1.72
CA LYS A 91 17.99 1.84 -2.58
C LYS A 91 17.03 1.14 -3.54
N LYS A 92 17.40 -0.02 -4.09
CA LYS A 92 16.48 -0.84 -4.89
C LYS A 92 15.27 -1.26 -4.05
N GLU A 93 15.51 -1.73 -2.82
CA GLU A 93 14.45 -2.12 -1.88
C GLU A 93 13.52 -0.94 -1.53
N TYR A 94 14.09 0.24 -1.35
CA TYR A 94 13.31 1.45 -1.08
C TYR A 94 12.36 1.82 -2.23
N GLU A 95 12.84 1.77 -3.47
CA GLU A 95 11.97 2.02 -4.64
C GLU A 95 10.88 0.95 -4.79
N LEU A 96 11.20 -0.32 -4.51
CA LEU A 96 10.21 -1.39 -4.46
C LEU A 96 9.14 -1.12 -3.39
N SER A 97 9.57 -0.72 -2.18
CA SER A 97 8.68 -0.38 -1.07
C SER A 97 7.75 0.79 -1.42
N LYS A 98 8.26 1.82 -2.13
CA LYS A 98 7.44 2.94 -2.61
C LYS A 98 6.38 2.49 -3.60
N LEU A 99 6.75 1.62 -4.55
CA LEU A 99 5.80 1.08 -5.52
C LEU A 99 4.70 0.26 -4.82
N GLN A 100 5.08 -0.61 -3.89
CA GLN A 100 4.14 -1.39 -3.09
C GLN A 100 3.16 -0.49 -2.30
N ALA A 101 3.68 0.56 -1.66
CA ALA A 101 2.85 1.53 -0.94
C ALA A 101 1.86 2.28 -1.86
N SER A 102 2.30 2.65 -3.07
CA SER A 102 1.43 3.28 -4.07
C SER A 102 0.30 2.35 -4.50
N ILE A 103 0.62 1.09 -4.81
CA ILE A 103 -0.36 0.07 -5.19
C ILE A 103 -1.37 -0.16 -4.05
N ALA A 104 -0.89 -0.28 -2.81
CA ALA A 104 -1.76 -0.46 -1.65
C ALA A 104 -2.76 0.70 -1.50
N LYS A 105 -2.28 1.94 -1.66
CA LYS A 105 -3.13 3.13 -1.60
C LYS A 105 -4.19 3.16 -2.70
N GLU A 106 -3.82 2.85 -3.95
CA GLU A 106 -4.77 2.79 -5.07
C GLU A 106 -5.87 1.75 -4.83
N VAL A 107 -5.50 0.58 -4.29
CA VAL A 107 -6.46 -0.46 -3.92
C VAL A 107 -7.39 0.00 -2.81
N GLU A 108 -6.85 0.64 -1.76
CA GLU A 108 -7.64 1.17 -0.65
C GLU A 108 -8.65 2.23 -1.12
N GLU A 109 -8.23 3.17 -1.96
CA GLU A 109 -9.11 4.19 -2.54
C GLU A 109 -10.25 3.57 -3.36
N LYS A 110 -9.93 2.54 -4.15
CA LYS A 110 -10.94 1.80 -4.93
C LYS A 110 -11.95 1.11 -4.02
N VAL A 111 -11.50 0.40 -2.99
CA VAL A 111 -12.37 -0.26 -2.00
C VAL A 111 -13.26 0.76 -1.27
N ARG A 112 -12.67 1.87 -0.81
CA ARG A 112 -13.40 2.95 -0.12
C ARG A 112 -14.48 3.56 -1.01
N SER A 113 -14.19 3.78 -2.29
CA SER A 113 -15.16 4.32 -3.25
C SER A 113 -16.33 3.36 -3.49
N GLN A 114 -16.05 2.05 -3.61
CA GLN A 114 -17.07 1.02 -3.76
C GLN A 114 -17.94 0.92 -2.51
N HIS A 115 -17.33 0.88 -1.32
CA HIS A 115 -18.05 0.84 -0.05
C HIS A 115 -18.95 2.07 0.13
N ARG A 116 -18.45 3.27 -0.21
CA ARG A 116 -19.25 4.50 -0.17
C ARG A 116 -20.46 4.41 -1.10
N LYS A 117 -20.27 3.93 -2.35
CA LYS A 117 -21.37 3.77 -3.31
C LYS A 117 -22.41 2.78 -2.81
N TYR A 118 -21.97 1.65 -2.26
CA TYR A 118 -22.84 0.64 -1.67
C TYR A 118 -23.67 1.21 -0.51
N MET A 119 -23.03 1.90 0.45
CA MET A 119 -23.72 2.55 1.56
C MET A 119 -24.77 3.57 1.09
N LEU A 120 -24.45 4.40 0.10
CA LEU A 120 -25.40 5.36 -0.47
C LEU A 120 -26.60 4.67 -1.14
N GLN A 121 -26.38 3.55 -1.80
CA GLN A 121 -27.45 2.76 -2.41
C GLN A 121 -28.38 2.14 -1.36
N GLU A 122 -27.82 1.61 -0.26
CA GLU A 122 -28.62 1.08 0.84
C GLU A 122 -29.40 2.21 1.56
N GLN A 123 -28.77 3.35 1.82
CA GLN A 123 -29.47 4.54 2.36
C GLN A 123 -30.62 4.97 1.46
N LEU A 124 -30.42 4.98 0.14
CA LEU A 124 -31.48 5.34 -0.81
C LEU A 124 -32.63 4.32 -0.81
N LYS A 125 -32.35 3.03 -0.68
CA LYS A 125 -33.40 2.00 -0.54
C LYS A 125 -34.24 2.22 0.71
N VAL A 126 -33.59 2.48 1.85
CA VAL A 126 -34.29 2.77 3.12
C VAL A 126 -35.18 4.02 2.97
N ILE A 127 -34.66 5.11 2.41
CA ILE A 127 -35.45 6.34 2.19
C ILE A 127 -36.65 6.06 1.28
N LYS A 128 -36.47 5.32 0.17
CA LYS A 128 -37.58 4.97 -0.74
C LYS A 128 -38.66 4.15 -0.04
N LYS A 129 -38.26 3.23 0.84
CA LYS A 129 -39.16 2.43 1.66
C LYS A 129 -39.91 3.29 2.68
N GLU A 130 -39.21 4.17 3.39
CA GLU A 130 -39.82 5.10 4.37
C GLU A 130 -40.80 6.09 3.71
N LEU A 131 -40.49 6.57 2.50
CA LEU A 131 -41.36 7.47 1.74
C LEU A 131 -42.54 6.73 1.06
N GLY A 132 -42.66 5.41 1.18
CA GLY A 132 -43.70 4.63 0.49
C GLY A 132 -43.60 4.65 -1.04
N ILE A 133 -42.41 4.94 -1.58
CA ILE A 133 -42.13 5.00 -3.02
C ILE A 133 -41.69 3.62 -3.55
N GLU A 134 -41.43 2.66 -2.65
CA GLU A 134 -41.49 1.25 -3.03
C GLU A 134 -42.94 0.93 -3.43
N LYS A 135 -43.29 1.18 -4.70
CA LYS A 135 -44.29 0.37 -5.38
C LYS A 135 -43.72 -1.03 -5.30
N GLU A 136 -44.26 -1.86 -4.40
CA GLU A 136 -43.98 -3.29 -4.42
C GLU A 136 -44.18 -3.75 -5.87
N ASP A 137 -43.36 -4.68 -6.38
CA ASP A 137 -43.55 -5.20 -7.76
C ASP A 137 -45.00 -5.63 -8.02
N LYS A 138 -45.76 -5.95 -6.96
CA LYS A 138 -47.21 -6.16 -6.96
C LYS A 138 -48.02 -4.98 -7.51
N ASP A 139 -47.72 -3.73 -7.15
CA ASP A 139 -48.47 -2.56 -7.60
C ASP A 139 -48.23 -2.27 -9.09
N ALA A 140 -46.99 -2.44 -9.57
CA ALA A 140 -46.67 -2.30 -10.99
C ALA A 140 -47.30 -3.42 -11.83
N ILE A 141 -47.39 -4.63 -11.28
CA ILE A 141 -48.10 -5.77 -11.89
C ILE A 141 -49.61 -5.50 -11.88
N GLU A 142 -50.20 -5.04 -10.78
CA GLU A 142 -51.61 -4.71 -10.66
C GLU A 142 -52.02 -3.60 -11.65
N GLU A 143 -51.20 -2.55 -11.77
CA GLU A 143 -51.42 -1.46 -12.71
C GLU A 143 -51.39 -1.95 -14.17
N LYS A 144 -50.43 -2.82 -14.52
CA LYS A 144 -50.38 -3.49 -15.84
C LYS A 144 -51.58 -4.41 -16.07
N PHE A 145 -52.03 -5.16 -15.07
CA PHE A 145 -53.20 -6.04 -15.16
C PHE A 145 -54.49 -5.25 -15.34
N ARG A 146 -54.69 -4.17 -14.56
CA ARG A 146 -55.84 -3.26 -14.69
C ARG A 146 -55.84 -2.57 -16.07
N ALA A 147 -54.68 -2.17 -16.58
CA ALA A 147 -54.55 -1.61 -17.93
C ALA A 147 -54.97 -2.63 -19.01
N ARG A 148 -54.54 -3.89 -18.90
CA ARG A 148 -54.94 -4.97 -19.82
C ARG A 148 -56.43 -5.29 -19.74
N LEU A 149 -57.03 -5.26 -18.55
CA LEU A 149 -58.47 -5.50 -18.36
C LEU A 149 -59.34 -4.40 -18.98
N LYS A 150 -58.89 -3.13 -18.94
CA LYS A 150 -59.61 -2.02 -19.60
C LYS A 150 -59.62 -2.15 -21.13
N VAL A 151 -58.54 -2.67 -21.73
CA VAL A 151 -58.46 -2.88 -23.19
C VAL A 151 -59.31 -4.06 -23.67
N ARG A 152 -59.61 -5.02 -22.79
CA ARG A 152 -60.31 -6.27 -23.13
C ARG A 152 -61.79 -6.29 -22.72
N ARG A 153 -62.38 -5.17 -22.31
CA ARG A 153 -63.82 -5.08 -22.06
C ARG A 153 -64.49 -4.62 -23.37
N PRO A 154 -64.98 -5.53 -24.24
CA PRO A 154 -65.89 -5.10 -25.30
C PRO A 154 -67.14 -4.54 -24.63
N ASP A 155 -67.66 -3.44 -25.15
CA ASP A 155 -68.93 -2.86 -24.74
C ASP A 155 -70.05 -3.89 -24.98
N ILE A 156 -70.31 -4.73 -23.99
CA ILE A 156 -71.45 -5.66 -24.02
C ILE A 156 -72.68 -4.81 -23.73
N ASN A 157 -73.19 -4.16 -24.77
CA ASN A 157 -74.44 -3.42 -24.75
C ASN A 157 -75.59 -4.44 -24.70
N PHE A 158 -75.92 -4.90 -23.49
CA PHE A 158 -77.13 -5.68 -23.25
C PHE A 158 -78.33 -4.74 -23.40
N LYS A 159 -78.87 -4.62 -24.62
CA LYS A 159 -80.22 -4.10 -24.82
C LYS A 159 -81.20 -5.15 -24.31
N SER A 160 -81.69 -4.96 -23.09
CA SER A 160 -82.90 -5.60 -22.60
C SER A 160 -84.12 -4.94 -23.25
N SER A 161 -84.99 -5.80 -23.79
CA SER A 161 -86.43 -5.67 -24.11
C SER A 161 -87.03 -4.28 -24.31
#